data_AF-A0A5C6MHF1-F1
#
_entry.id   AF-A0A5C6MHF1-F1
#
_cell.length_a   1.000
_cell.length_b   1.000
_cell.length_c   1.000
_cell.angle_alpha   90.00
_cell.angle_beta   90.00
_cell.angle_gamma   90.00
#
_symmetry.space_group_name_H-M   'P 1'
#
loop_
_entity.id
_entity.type
_entity.pdbx_description
1 polymer ?
#
loop_
_entity_poly.entity_id
_entity_poly.type
_entity_poly.pdbx_seq_one_letter_code
_entity_poly.pdbx_strand_id
1 'polypeptide(L)'
;MKELGELPPQWECLRCDVIKHCNHLIGSYQETLVVLDRLSASCCLKSSNSKCDKYLQFVPTNLHSQRMEVITSDNISECYEVITFGAPADHHQSFRRGGLSRLVAKTADRAESSMDYSPQELSRVTELLSSLMMLQPLLFGLAEELLSVSLELNTDRLLEVMDSFKQQTELFVHTLNDELVKRALLEIHKTPAPDHSHVSHDITTSSQDSMWANVVRSLHCITIMSNRLVAREDPVQQMTSANGGPNSGRASSSWQELLLPLVVTFRDCVREALGEVRTAVMFVLLQRSLPSNAPHGFPELLQRRHAVFSQALSAAVCGITLKLHRALNQPGFLQQLQTVGLLVQFQGLLSNYGEEAAILEDMEVGVADLRDVTFTLIEAKTEEPEDLLPTLSGMWSRLSWGQMLGCYTRFWLPVCMEGAGDDPTALRRSSCHLYPVAILLVTSHLLVLWLILSLVLLLAQYQ
;
A
#
# COMPACT_ATOMS: atom_id res chain seq x y z
N MET A 1 0.51 -9.04 -15.10
CA MET A 1 1.52 -9.76 -15.90
C MET A 1 0.90 -10.76 -16.86
N LYS A 2 0.11 -11.74 -16.40
CA LYS A 2 -0.58 -12.71 -17.29
C LYS A 2 -1.63 -12.08 -18.21
N GLU A 3 -2.15 -10.92 -17.84
CA GLU A 3 -3.16 -10.16 -18.59
C GLU A 3 -2.58 -9.27 -19.70
N LEU A 4 -1.25 -9.25 -19.90
CA LEU A 4 -0.58 -8.38 -20.89
C LEU A 4 -0.83 -8.78 -22.36
N GLY A 5 -1.66 -9.78 -22.64
CA GLY A 5 -1.92 -10.27 -23.99
C GLY A 5 -0.69 -10.92 -24.66
N GLU A 6 -0.65 -10.92 -25.99
CA GLU A 6 0.50 -11.36 -26.77
C GLU A 6 1.54 -10.23 -26.85
N LEU A 7 2.77 -10.50 -26.42
CA LEU A 7 3.87 -9.56 -26.47
C LEU A 7 4.89 -9.99 -27.53
N PRO A 8 5.67 -9.04 -28.11
CA PRO A 8 6.80 -9.38 -28.98
C PRO A 8 7.78 -10.34 -28.29
N PRO A 9 8.52 -11.20 -29.02
CA PRO A 9 9.30 -12.29 -28.45
C PRO A 9 10.28 -11.88 -27.34
N GLN A 10 10.92 -10.72 -27.46
CA GLN A 10 11.84 -10.17 -26.46
C GLN A 10 11.14 -9.81 -25.13
N TRP A 11 9.92 -9.27 -25.21
CA TRP A 11 9.12 -8.89 -24.05
C TRP A 11 8.41 -10.10 -23.44
N GLU A 12 8.05 -11.09 -24.27
CA GLU A 12 7.50 -12.35 -23.80
C GLU A 12 8.53 -13.16 -23.01
N CYS A 13 9.77 -13.19 -23.48
CA CYS A 13 10.88 -13.81 -22.77
C CYS A 13 11.10 -13.12 -21.41
N LEU A 14 11.14 -11.78 -21.40
CA LEU A 14 11.24 -10.98 -20.17
C LEU A 14 10.09 -11.24 -19.20
N ARG A 15 8.85 -11.29 -19.71
CA ARG A 15 7.64 -11.59 -18.93
C ARG A 15 7.75 -12.98 -18.29
N CYS A 16 8.15 -13.98 -19.07
CA CYS A 16 8.35 -15.34 -18.58
C CYS A 16 9.39 -15.39 -17.46
N ASP A 17 10.50 -14.66 -17.60
CA ASP A 17 11.57 -14.64 -16.61
C ASP A 17 11.17 -13.93 -15.32
N VAL A 18 10.47 -12.78 -15.42
CA VAL A 18 9.89 -12.09 -14.25
C VAL A 18 8.88 -12.99 -13.54
N ILE A 19 7.98 -13.65 -14.27
CA ILE A 19 6.99 -14.56 -13.67
C ILE A 19 7.67 -15.75 -12.99
N LYS A 20 8.66 -16.39 -13.63
CA LYS A 20 9.44 -17.47 -13.01
C LYS A 20 10.12 -17.00 -11.74
N HIS A 21 10.69 -15.79 -11.77
CA HIS A 21 11.36 -15.20 -10.62
C HIS A 21 10.39 -14.94 -9.46
N CYS A 22 9.24 -14.32 -9.71
CA CYS A 22 8.21 -14.11 -8.70
C CYS A 22 7.72 -15.44 -8.10
N ASN A 23 7.44 -16.44 -8.95
CA ASN A 23 7.03 -17.77 -8.48
C ASN A 23 8.09 -18.43 -7.59
N HIS A 24 9.38 -18.27 -7.93
CA HIS A 24 10.46 -18.79 -7.12
C HIS A 24 10.51 -18.14 -5.73
N LEU A 25 10.40 -16.81 -5.64
CA LEU A 25 10.35 -16.10 -4.37
C LEU A 25 9.13 -16.50 -3.54
N ILE A 26 7.94 -16.55 -4.16
CA ILE A 26 6.71 -16.98 -3.49
C ILE A 26 6.87 -18.39 -2.91
N GLY A 27 7.40 -19.33 -3.70
CA GLY A 27 7.68 -20.69 -3.22
C GLY A 27 8.64 -20.70 -2.03
N SER A 28 9.75 -19.95 -2.12
CA SER A 28 10.71 -19.86 -1.01
C SER A 28 10.10 -19.25 0.26
N TYR A 29 9.18 -18.29 0.14
CA TYR A 29 8.52 -17.68 1.30
C TYR A 29 7.48 -18.60 1.91
N GLN A 30 6.72 -19.32 1.09
CA GLN A 30 5.78 -20.34 1.54
C GLN A 30 6.51 -21.48 2.28
N GLU A 31 7.63 -21.96 1.76
CA GLU A 31 8.48 -22.94 2.45
C GLU A 31 8.95 -22.41 3.81
N THR A 32 9.40 -21.16 3.86
CA THR A 32 9.86 -20.54 5.10
C THR A 32 8.74 -20.41 6.11
N LEU A 33 7.54 -20.00 5.67
CA LEU A 33 6.36 -19.88 6.53
C LEU A 33 5.95 -21.22 7.13
N VAL A 34 5.91 -22.30 6.32
CA VAL A 34 5.60 -23.65 6.81
C VAL A 34 6.60 -24.11 7.89
N VAL A 35 7.88 -23.77 7.74
CA VAL A 35 8.89 -24.10 8.75
C VAL A 35 8.71 -23.24 10.00
N LEU A 36 8.44 -21.94 9.85
CA LEU A 36 8.17 -21.05 10.98
C LEU A 36 6.95 -21.47 11.79
N ASP A 37 5.86 -21.89 11.14
CA ASP A 37 4.65 -22.39 11.80
C ASP A 37 4.92 -23.66 12.62
N ARG A 38 5.83 -24.52 12.16
CA ARG A 38 6.26 -25.70 12.92
C ARG A 38 7.12 -25.32 14.12
N LEU A 39 7.98 -24.32 13.96
CA LEU A 39 8.91 -23.89 15.00
C LEU A 39 8.25 -23.00 16.06
N SER A 40 7.24 -22.21 15.70
CA SER A 40 6.52 -21.32 16.63
C SER A 40 5.85 -22.08 17.78
N ALA A 41 5.48 -23.35 17.55
CA ALA A 41 4.97 -24.25 18.58
C ALA A 41 6.03 -24.68 19.62
N SER A 42 7.33 -24.55 19.31
CA SER A 42 8.44 -25.10 20.13
C SER A 42 9.46 -24.05 20.59
N CYS A 43 9.68 -22.97 19.83
CA CYS A 43 10.72 -21.96 20.06
C CYS A 43 10.16 -20.56 19.83
N CYS A 44 10.34 -19.66 20.81
CA CYS A 44 9.83 -18.28 20.76
C CYS A 44 10.91 -17.23 20.43
N LEU A 45 12.17 -17.64 20.22
CA LEU A 45 13.31 -16.72 20.05
C LEU A 45 14.31 -17.25 19.02
N LYS A 46 14.69 -16.40 18.06
CA LYS A 46 15.85 -16.64 17.19
C LYS A 46 17.13 -16.21 17.92
N SER A 47 17.90 -17.19 18.40
CA SER A 47 19.20 -16.93 19.04
C SER A 47 20.25 -16.42 18.05
N SER A 48 21.29 -15.75 18.52
CA SER A 48 22.44 -15.37 17.68
C SER A 48 23.18 -16.57 17.06
N ASN A 49 23.07 -17.78 17.63
CA ASN A 49 23.73 -18.97 17.08
C ASN A 49 23.02 -19.47 15.81
N SER A 50 21.73 -19.15 15.66
CA SER A 50 20.94 -19.49 14.47
C SER A 50 20.77 -18.31 13.51
N LYS A 51 21.59 -17.24 13.65
CA LYS A 51 21.48 -16.03 12.82
C LYS A 51 21.66 -16.29 11.32
N CYS A 52 22.47 -17.30 10.97
CA CYS A 52 22.73 -17.71 9.58
C CYS A 52 21.73 -18.75 9.05
N ASP A 53 20.74 -19.17 9.84
CA ASP A 53 19.72 -20.13 9.40
C ASP A 53 18.80 -19.49 8.34
N LYS A 54 18.74 -20.13 7.17
CA LYS A 54 17.90 -19.72 6.04
C LYS A 54 16.43 -19.58 6.43
N TYR A 55 15.89 -20.52 7.21
CA TYR A 55 14.47 -20.55 7.55
C TYR A 55 14.10 -19.53 8.63
N LEU A 56 15.08 -18.99 9.34
CA LEU A 56 14.89 -17.92 10.31
C LEU A 56 15.31 -16.55 9.77
N GLN A 57 15.61 -16.42 8.47
CA GLN A 57 16.15 -15.18 7.89
C GLN A 57 15.23 -13.96 8.08
N PHE A 58 13.91 -14.15 8.17
CA PHE A 58 12.92 -13.06 8.37
C PHE A 58 12.67 -12.71 9.84
N VAL A 59 13.10 -13.56 10.77
CA VAL A 59 12.86 -13.38 12.21
C VAL A 59 13.98 -12.51 12.81
N PRO A 60 13.65 -11.48 13.62
CA PRO A 60 14.65 -10.66 14.29
C PRO A 60 15.49 -11.49 15.26
N THR A 61 16.81 -11.32 15.21
CA THR A 61 17.75 -12.06 16.07
C THR A 61 17.73 -11.47 17.48
N ASN A 62 17.65 -12.30 18.52
CA ASN A 62 17.70 -11.89 19.94
C ASN A 62 16.71 -10.76 20.29
N LEU A 63 15.48 -10.79 19.76
CA LEU A 63 14.46 -9.79 20.12
C LEU A 63 13.97 -9.99 21.55
N HIS A 64 14.17 -8.99 22.40
CA HIS A 64 13.75 -8.96 23.80
C HIS A 64 13.10 -7.63 24.15
N SER A 65 12.09 -7.68 25.02
CA SER A 65 11.61 -6.51 25.76
C SER A 65 12.22 -6.51 27.16
N GLN A 66 12.80 -5.38 27.55
CA GLN A 66 13.35 -5.14 28.88
C GLN A 66 12.50 -4.07 29.55
N ARG A 67 11.93 -4.41 30.71
CA ARG A 67 11.03 -3.53 31.46
C ARG A 67 11.60 -3.23 32.84
N MET A 68 11.56 -1.96 33.21
CA MET A 68 11.89 -1.47 34.55
C MET A 68 10.71 -0.68 35.08
N GLU A 69 10.09 -1.16 36.15
CA GLU A 69 9.06 -0.43 36.89
C GLU A 69 9.69 0.23 38.11
N VAL A 70 9.56 1.55 38.19
CA VAL A 70 10.06 2.38 39.27
C VAL A 70 8.87 2.77 40.14
N ILE A 71 8.85 2.27 41.37
CA ILE A 71 7.81 2.57 42.34
C ILE A 71 8.40 3.53 43.37
N THR A 72 7.82 4.72 43.47
CA THR A 72 8.22 5.74 44.44
C THR A 72 7.60 5.48 45.82
N SER A 73 8.12 6.15 46.85
CA SER A 73 7.56 6.09 48.21
C SER A 73 6.08 6.48 48.29
N ASP A 74 5.61 7.26 47.31
CA ASP A 74 4.25 7.79 47.24
C ASP A 74 3.31 6.83 46.47
N ASN A 75 3.76 5.58 46.20
CA ASN A 75 3.09 4.57 45.39
C ASN A 75 2.82 4.99 43.93
N ILE A 76 3.54 6.00 43.42
CA ILE A 76 3.52 6.32 41.99
C ILE A 76 4.43 5.32 41.28
N SER A 77 3.87 4.56 40.33
CA SER A 77 4.62 3.63 39.48
C SER A 77 4.85 4.21 38.09
N GLU A 78 6.11 4.24 37.67
CA GLU A 78 6.55 4.65 36.34
C GLU A 78 7.24 3.48 35.64
N CYS A 79 6.89 3.22 34.39
CA CYS A 79 7.34 2.02 33.67
C CYS A 79 8.18 2.39 32.45
N TYR A 80 9.46 2.03 32.49
CA TYR A 80 10.40 2.18 31.39
C TYR A 80 10.49 0.87 30.62
N GLU A 81 10.44 0.93 29.29
CA GLU A 81 10.57 -0.25 28.44
C GLU A 81 11.49 0.03 27.27
N VAL A 82 12.38 -0.92 27.01
CA VAL A 82 13.35 -0.87 25.93
C VAL A 82 13.27 -2.18 25.15
N ILE A 83 13.18 -2.07 23.83
CA ILE A 83 13.26 -3.22 22.93
C ILE A 83 14.70 -3.35 22.46
N THR A 84 15.31 -4.52 22.69
CA THR A 84 16.67 -4.83 22.26
C THR A 84 16.65 -6.00 21.31
N PHE A 85 17.38 -5.91 20.21
CA PHE A 85 17.50 -6.97 19.22
C PHE A 85 18.79 -6.80 18.41
N GLY A 86 19.23 -7.88 17.77
CA GLY A 86 20.34 -7.83 16.81
C GLY A 86 19.94 -6.97 15.60
N ALA A 87 20.88 -6.15 15.13
CA ALA A 87 20.61 -5.23 14.02
C ALA A 87 20.02 -5.99 12.81
N PRO A 88 19.00 -5.41 12.14
CA PRO A 88 18.40 -6.01 10.95
C PRO A 88 19.47 -6.34 9.90
N ALA A 89 19.63 -7.63 9.61
CA ALA A 89 20.64 -8.10 8.66
C ALA A 89 20.34 -9.52 8.16
N ASP A 90 20.71 -9.80 6.91
CA ASP A 90 20.65 -11.15 6.35
C ASP A 90 22.01 -11.85 6.45
N HIS A 91 22.27 -12.46 7.60
CA HIS A 91 23.50 -13.22 7.83
C HIS A 91 23.56 -14.51 7.00
N HIS A 92 22.43 -15.07 6.54
CA HIS A 92 22.41 -16.27 5.72
C HIS A 92 23.05 -16.01 4.35
N GLN A 93 22.87 -14.81 3.78
CA GLN A 93 23.47 -14.43 2.50
C GLN A 93 24.92 -13.95 2.58
N SER A 94 25.50 -13.83 3.79
CA SER A 94 26.84 -13.30 4.06
C SER A 94 27.07 -11.85 3.60
N PHE A 95 28.21 -11.26 3.99
CA PHE A 95 28.55 -9.85 3.70
C PHE A 95 29.73 -9.68 2.73
N ARG A 96 30.11 -10.74 2.00
CA ARG A 96 31.29 -10.72 1.12
C ARG A 96 31.24 -9.67 0.02
N ARG A 97 30.03 -9.24 -0.38
CA ARG A 97 29.78 -8.25 -1.44
C ARG A 97 29.36 -6.88 -0.90
N GLY A 98 29.52 -6.65 0.41
CA GLY A 98 28.94 -5.51 1.12
C GLY A 98 27.50 -5.77 1.56
N GLY A 99 26.90 -4.77 2.21
CA GLY A 99 25.52 -4.78 2.65
C GLY A 99 24.56 -4.18 1.63
N LEU A 100 23.30 -4.11 2.01
CA LEU A 100 22.18 -3.84 1.12
C LEU A 100 22.27 -2.47 0.45
N SER A 101 22.63 -1.42 1.20
CA SER A 101 22.80 -0.05 0.68
C SER A 101 23.74 -0.02 -0.54
N ARG A 102 24.90 -0.67 -0.44
CA ARG A 102 25.89 -0.77 -1.52
C ARG A 102 25.42 -1.65 -2.69
N LEU A 103 24.73 -2.76 -2.39
CA LEU A 103 24.22 -3.67 -3.42
C LEU A 103 23.10 -3.00 -4.25
N VAL A 104 22.24 -2.21 -3.61
CA VAL A 104 21.17 -1.44 -4.27
C VAL A 104 21.78 -0.33 -5.14
N ALA A 105 22.73 0.46 -4.60
CA ALA A 105 23.41 1.52 -5.37
C ALA A 105 24.06 0.97 -6.65
N LYS A 106 24.79 -0.15 -6.53
CA LYS A 106 25.43 -0.81 -7.68
C LYS A 106 24.43 -1.30 -8.76
N THR A 107 23.20 -1.59 -8.36
CA THR A 107 22.13 -2.00 -9.28
C THR A 107 21.45 -0.79 -9.91
N ALA A 108 21.30 0.30 -9.16
CA ALA A 108 20.77 1.58 -9.65
C ALA A 108 21.66 2.21 -10.74
N ASP A 109 22.99 2.24 -10.53
CA ASP A 109 23.95 2.76 -11.50
C ASP A 109 23.90 2.05 -12.86
N ARG A 110 23.49 0.77 -12.88
CA ARG A 110 23.33 -0.03 -14.11
C ARG A 110 21.97 0.14 -14.79
N ALA A 111 20.98 0.62 -14.05
CA ALA A 111 19.61 0.83 -14.52
C ALA A 111 19.40 2.23 -15.12
N GLU A 112 20.11 3.24 -14.63
CA GLU A 112 19.97 4.64 -15.08
C GLU A 112 20.51 4.89 -16.49
N SER A 113 21.36 4.03 -17.04
CA SER A 113 21.91 4.19 -18.39
C SER A 113 20.95 3.81 -19.53
N SER A 114 19.70 3.37 -19.25
CA SER A 114 18.80 2.85 -20.29
C SER A 114 17.30 3.08 -20.09
N MET A 115 16.84 4.02 -19.25
CA MET A 115 15.41 4.09 -18.87
C MET A 115 14.74 5.45 -19.12
N ASP A 116 13.49 5.41 -19.58
CA ASP A 116 12.61 6.57 -19.83
C ASP A 116 11.77 7.01 -18.60
N TYR A 117 11.74 6.22 -17.52
CA TYR A 117 11.04 6.54 -16.25
C TYR A 117 12.00 6.55 -15.05
N SER A 118 11.96 7.64 -14.28
CA SER A 118 12.62 7.72 -12.98
C SER A 118 11.90 6.87 -11.91
N PRO A 119 12.57 6.49 -10.81
CA PRO A 119 11.95 5.74 -9.71
C PRO A 119 10.72 6.45 -9.10
N GLN A 120 10.76 7.78 -9.04
CA GLN A 120 9.67 8.61 -8.50
C GLN A 120 8.45 8.63 -9.42
N GLU A 121 8.67 8.76 -10.74
CA GLU A 121 7.59 8.69 -11.72
C GLU A 121 6.92 7.32 -11.73
N LEU A 122 7.69 6.24 -11.55
CA LEU A 122 7.12 4.90 -11.45
C LEU A 122 6.20 4.75 -10.25
N SER A 123 6.62 5.22 -9.06
CA SER A 123 5.77 5.25 -7.88
C SER A 123 4.46 5.97 -8.19
N ARG A 124 4.56 7.17 -8.77
CA ARG A 124 3.39 7.98 -9.12
C ARG A 124 2.47 7.30 -10.14
N VAL A 125 3.00 6.65 -11.18
CA VAL A 125 2.21 5.89 -12.16
C VAL A 125 1.44 4.75 -11.47
N THR A 126 2.10 4.02 -10.57
CA THR A 126 1.45 2.92 -9.84
C THR A 126 0.39 3.40 -8.85
N GLU A 127 0.56 4.60 -8.29
CA GLU A 127 -0.44 5.25 -7.45
C GLU A 127 -1.67 5.69 -8.24
N LEU A 128 -1.47 6.26 -9.43
CA LEU A 128 -2.54 6.61 -10.35
C LEU A 128 -3.33 5.37 -10.77
N LEU A 129 -2.65 4.27 -11.11
CA LEU A 129 -3.32 2.99 -11.39
C LEU A 129 -4.14 2.50 -10.19
N SER A 130 -3.59 2.58 -8.97
CA SER A 130 -4.28 2.17 -7.75
C SER A 130 -5.52 3.04 -7.49
N SER A 131 -5.42 4.35 -7.71
CA SER A 131 -6.55 5.28 -7.63
C SER A 131 -7.66 4.91 -8.62
N LEU A 132 -7.32 4.63 -9.89
CA LEU A 132 -8.28 4.20 -10.90
C LEU A 132 -8.97 2.87 -10.54
N MET A 133 -8.22 1.92 -9.97
CA MET A 133 -8.77 0.64 -9.50
C MET A 133 -9.74 0.82 -8.32
N MET A 134 -9.55 1.84 -7.48
CA MET A 134 -10.48 2.17 -6.39
C MET A 134 -11.72 2.92 -6.89
N LEU A 135 -11.57 3.78 -7.91
CA LEU A 135 -12.67 4.52 -8.52
C LEU A 135 -13.63 3.62 -9.29
N GLN A 136 -13.15 2.57 -9.97
CA GLN A 136 -13.99 1.65 -10.74
C GLN A 136 -15.18 1.06 -9.95
N PRO A 137 -14.99 0.39 -8.79
CA PRO A 137 -16.11 -0.16 -8.02
C PRO A 137 -17.03 0.94 -7.46
N LEU A 138 -16.49 2.12 -7.13
CA LEU A 138 -17.30 3.27 -6.69
C LEU A 138 -18.23 3.75 -7.81
N LEU A 139 -17.69 3.92 -9.02
CA LEU A 139 -18.46 4.29 -10.21
C LEU A 139 -19.52 3.24 -10.54
N PHE A 140 -19.20 1.95 -10.40
CA PHE A 140 -20.16 0.88 -10.63
C PHE A 140 -21.29 0.89 -9.60
N GLY A 141 -20.97 1.14 -8.32
CA GLY A 141 -21.95 1.30 -7.26
C GLY A 141 -22.88 2.48 -7.48
N LEU A 142 -22.33 3.66 -7.81
CA LEU A 142 -23.13 4.85 -8.13
C LEU A 142 -24.03 4.62 -9.35
N ALA A 143 -23.54 3.88 -10.36
CA ALA A 143 -24.36 3.54 -11.52
C ALA A 143 -25.50 2.56 -11.20
N GLU A 144 -25.33 1.62 -10.25
CA GLU A 144 -26.46 0.82 -9.74
C GLU A 144 -27.44 1.68 -8.94
N GLU A 145 -26.93 2.55 -8.07
CA GLU A 145 -27.77 3.43 -7.24
C GLU A 145 -28.62 4.36 -8.11
N LEU A 146 -28.05 4.85 -9.21
CA LEU A 146 -28.74 5.64 -10.21
C LEU A 146 -29.90 4.85 -10.86
N LEU A 147 -29.73 3.55 -11.11
CA LEU A 147 -30.82 2.68 -11.57
C LEU A 147 -31.88 2.46 -10.49
N SER A 148 -31.49 2.26 -9.22
CA SER A 148 -32.46 2.04 -8.14
C SER A 148 -33.27 3.28 -7.81
N VAL A 149 -32.64 4.46 -7.71
CA VAL A 149 -33.32 5.74 -7.42
C VAL A 149 -34.24 6.14 -8.58
N SER A 150 -33.92 5.75 -9.82
CA SER A 150 -34.80 5.98 -10.97
C SER A 150 -36.17 5.28 -10.86
N LEU A 151 -36.27 4.20 -10.07
CA LEU A 151 -37.52 3.50 -9.78
C LEU A 151 -38.33 4.17 -8.66
N GLU A 152 -37.64 4.76 -7.68
CA GLU A 152 -38.28 5.44 -6.55
C GLU A 152 -38.90 6.80 -6.95
N LEU A 153 -38.54 7.33 -8.13
CA LEU A 153 -38.97 8.64 -8.65
C LEU A 153 -38.68 9.81 -7.70
N ASN A 154 -37.72 9.64 -6.79
CA ASN A 154 -37.26 10.69 -5.89
C ASN A 154 -36.25 11.58 -6.62
N THR A 155 -36.70 12.75 -7.07
CA THR A 155 -35.91 13.68 -7.89
C THR A 155 -34.72 14.27 -7.14
N ASP A 156 -34.87 14.54 -5.84
CA ASP A 156 -33.82 15.17 -5.04
C ASP A 156 -32.66 14.18 -4.83
N ARG A 157 -32.99 12.94 -4.44
CA ARG A 157 -31.99 11.86 -4.35
C ARG A 157 -31.35 11.53 -5.70
N LEU A 158 -32.12 11.59 -6.79
CA LEU A 158 -31.58 11.33 -8.13
C LEU A 158 -30.54 12.38 -8.52
N LEU A 159 -30.79 13.65 -8.22
CA LEU A 159 -29.84 14.74 -8.49
C LEU A 159 -28.58 14.61 -7.63
N GLU A 160 -28.71 14.24 -6.35
CA GLU A 160 -27.55 13.98 -5.47
C GLU A 160 -26.67 12.84 -6.00
N VAL A 161 -27.27 11.69 -6.34
CA VAL A 161 -26.55 10.54 -6.89
C VAL A 161 -25.93 10.89 -8.24
N MET A 162 -26.62 11.66 -9.09
CA MET A 162 -26.09 12.12 -10.37
C MET A 162 -24.89 13.05 -10.21
N ASP A 163 -24.95 13.99 -9.27
CA ASP A 163 -23.84 14.92 -9.02
C ASP A 163 -22.61 14.16 -8.51
N SER A 164 -22.80 13.24 -7.56
CA SER A 164 -21.74 12.34 -7.09
C SER A 164 -21.17 11.50 -8.24
N PHE A 165 -22.03 10.87 -9.05
CA PHE A 165 -21.63 10.06 -10.20
C PHE A 165 -20.81 10.86 -11.22
N LYS A 166 -21.25 12.08 -11.52
CA LYS A 166 -20.54 13.00 -12.41
C LYS A 166 -19.17 13.37 -11.85
N GLN A 167 -19.11 13.84 -10.60
CA GLN A 167 -17.85 14.24 -9.96
C GLN A 167 -16.83 13.08 -9.93
N GLN A 168 -17.26 11.88 -9.55
CA GLN A 168 -16.37 10.71 -9.53
C GLN A 168 -15.91 10.30 -10.92
N THR A 169 -16.77 10.44 -11.94
CA THR A 169 -16.40 10.13 -13.33
C THR A 169 -15.41 11.16 -13.88
N GLU A 170 -15.59 12.44 -13.56
CA GLU A 170 -14.64 13.50 -13.93
C GLU A 170 -13.27 13.29 -13.28
N LEU A 171 -13.23 12.88 -12.00
CA LEU A 171 -11.99 12.50 -11.32
C LEU A 171 -11.31 11.29 -11.99
N PHE A 172 -12.08 10.27 -12.37
CA PHE A 172 -11.56 9.12 -13.11
C PHE A 172 -10.94 9.53 -14.44
N VAL A 173 -11.64 10.33 -15.24
CA VAL A 173 -11.15 10.83 -16.53
C VAL A 173 -9.94 11.75 -16.37
N HIS A 174 -9.91 12.60 -15.35
CA HIS A 174 -8.74 13.43 -15.04
C HIS A 174 -7.51 12.57 -14.72
N THR A 175 -7.69 11.50 -13.94
CA THR A 175 -6.62 10.57 -13.59
C THR A 175 -6.10 9.81 -14.81
N LEU A 176 -6.99 9.42 -15.75
CA LEU A 176 -6.59 8.83 -17.03
C LEU A 176 -5.80 9.80 -17.92
N ASN A 177 -6.08 11.10 -17.81
CA ASN A 177 -5.41 12.15 -18.58
C ASN A 177 -4.06 12.57 -18.01
N ASP A 178 -3.58 11.98 -16.92
CA ASP A 178 -2.25 12.26 -16.37
C ASP A 178 -1.16 11.91 -17.40
N GLU A 179 -0.17 12.80 -17.53
CA GLU A 179 0.91 12.67 -18.52
C GLU A 179 1.72 11.38 -18.35
N LEU A 180 1.82 10.84 -17.13
CA LEU A 180 2.48 9.57 -16.88
C LEU A 180 1.69 8.38 -17.44
N VAL A 181 0.37 8.43 -17.33
CA VAL A 181 -0.53 7.40 -17.89
C VAL A 181 -0.50 7.46 -19.41
N LYS A 182 -0.55 8.66 -20.00
CA LYS A 182 -0.41 8.86 -21.45
C LYS A 182 0.91 8.34 -21.98
N ARG A 183 2.03 8.63 -21.29
CA ARG A 183 3.34 8.08 -21.66
C ARG A 183 3.36 6.55 -21.60
N ALA A 184 2.78 5.94 -20.57
CA ALA A 184 2.75 4.48 -20.44
C ALA A 184 1.97 3.83 -21.59
N LEU A 185 0.84 4.43 -21.96
CA LEU A 185 0.03 4.02 -23.11
C LEU A 185 0.80 4.19 -24.41
N LEU A 186 1.58 5.26 -24.60
CA LEU A 186 2.43 5.40 -25.79
C LEU A 186 3.50 4.31 -25.87
N GLU A 187 4.12 3.94 -24.75
CA GLU A 187 5.19 2.92 -24.73
C GLU A 187 4.71 1.54 -25.15
N ILE A 188 3.53 1.10 -24.70
CA ILE A 188 3.01 -0.20 -25.12
C ILE A 188 2.66 -0.23 -26.62
N HIS A 189 2.14 0.87 -27.17
CA HIS A 189 1.75 0.97 -28.59
C HIS A 189 2.93 1.21 -29.54
N LYS A 190 4.07 1.70 -29.06
CA LYS A 190 5.32 1.78 -29.85
C LYS A 190 5.90 0.40 -30.16
N THR A 191 5.51 -0.64 -29.43
CA THR A 191 6.01 -1.99 -29.70
C THR A 191 5.33 -2.58 -30.93
N PRO A 192 6.07 -2.95 -31.98
CA PRO A 192 5.46 -3.53 -33.17
C PRO A 192 4.90 -4.91 -32.83
N ALA A 193 3.59 -5.09 -33.02
CA ALA A 193 2.97 -6.41 -33.08
C ALA A 193 3.67 -7.24 -34.18
N PRO A 194 3.85 -8.56 -34.01
CA PRO A 194 4.45 -9.39 -35.04
C PRO A 194 3.51 -9.42 -36.26
N ASP A 195 3.99 -8.81 -37.35
CA ASP A 195 3.51 -8.84 -38.72
C ASP A 195 2.06 -9.29 -38.96
N HIS A 196 1.18 -8.34 -39.27
CA HIS A 196 0.38 -8.40 -40.50
C HIS A 196 0.00 -6.99 -40.98
N SER A 197 0.45 -6.66 -42.19
CA SER A 197 0.05 -5.56 -43.08
C SER A 197 0.57 -4.14 -42.78
N HIS A 198 1.27 -3.60 -43.79
CA HIS A 198 1.59 -2.18 -43.96
C HIS A 198 0.33 -1.31 -43.86
N VAL A 199 0.18 -0.54 -42.78
CA VAL A 199 -0.69 0.65 -42.76
C VAL A 199 -0.03 1.75 -41.91
N SER A 200 0.38 2.80 -42.63
CA SER A 200 0.45 4.24 -42.30
C SER A 200 0.69 4.72 -40.85
N HIS A 201 1.73 5.54 -40.73
CA HIS A 201 2.25 6.23 -39.55
C HIS A 201 1.36 7.33 -38.91
N ASP A 202 0.05 7.38 -39.17
CA ASP A 202 -0.81 8.54 -38.79
C ASP A 202 -1.98 8.23 -37.82
N ILE A 203 -2.06 7.02 -37.22
CA ILE A 203 -3.25 6.60 -36.43
C ILE A 203 -3.10 6.77 -34.90
N THR A 204 -1.89 6.94 -34.36
CA THR A 204 -1.65 6.77 -32.91
C THR A 204 -2.12 7.92 -32.01
N THR A 205 -2.32 9.13 -32.53
CA THR A 205 -2.82 10.26 -31.72
C THR A 205 -4.35 10.29 -31.63
N SER A 206 -5.06 9.73 -32.62
CA SER A 206 -6.52 9.75 -32.69
C SER A 206 -7.19 8.71 -31.78
N SER A 207 -6.58 7.53 -31.55
CA SER A 207 -7.20 6.50 -30.69
C SER A 207 -7.10 6.82 -29.20
N GLN A 208 -6.07 7.55 -28.78
CA GLN A 208 -5.78 7.83 -27.38
C GLN A 208 -6.78 8.84 -26.79
N ASP A 209 -7.08 9.93 -27.51
CA ASP A 209 -8.16 10.87 -27.16
C ASP A 209 -9.55 10.21 -27.27
N SER A 210 -9.67 9.09 -28.00
CA SER A 210 -10.93 8.37 -28.18
C SER A 210 -11.28 7.44 -27.00
N MET A 211 -10.30 6.86 -26.31
CA MET A 211 -10.55 5.79 -25.33
C MET A 211 -11.41 6.26 -24.15
N TRP A 212 -10.97 7.28 -23.40
CA TRP A 212 -11.77 7.84 -22.31
C TRP A 212 -12.84 8.83 -22.79
N ALA A 213 -12.78 9.27 -24.05
CA ALA A 213 -13.91 10.01 -24.62
C ALA A 213 -15.19 9.16 -24.67
N ASN A 214 -15.10 7.83 -24.77
CA ASN A 214 -16.27 6.96 -24.65
C ASN A 214 -16.89 6.99 -23.24
N VAL A 215 -16.06 7.08 -22.19
CA VAL A 215 -16.53 7.27 -20.80
C VAL A 215 -17.27 8.61 -20.68
N VAL A 216 -16.69 9.69 -21.21
CA VAL A 216 -17.31 11.03 -21.19
C VAL A 216 -18.61 11.07 -22.00
N ARG A 217 -18.65 10.47 -23.20
CA ARG A 217 -19.87 10.37 -24.01
C ARG A 217 -20.96 9.57 -23.30
N SER A 218 -20.59 8.45 -22.67
CA SER A 218 -21.53 7.61 -21.93
C SER A 218 -22.11 8.35 -20.71
N LEU A 219 -21.26 9.06 -19.94
CA LEU A 219 -21.70 9.94 -18.87
C LEU A 219 -22.67 11.03 -19.38
N HIS A 220 -22.36 11.64 -20.52
CA HIS A 220 -23.21 12.66 -21.12
C HIS A 220 -24.59 12.11 -21.50
N CYS A 221 -24.65 10.91 -22.08
CA CYS A 221 -25.91 10.23 -22.39
C CYS A 221 -26.73 9.93 -21.12
N ILE A 222 -26.10 9.43 -20.06
CA ILE A 222 -26.74 9.19 -18.76
C ILE A 222 -27.27 10.51 -18.18
N THR A 223 -26.47 11.58 -18.22
CA THR A 223 -26.84 12.91 -17.71
C THR A 223 -28.07 13.46 -18.44
N ILE A 224 -28.09 13.40 -19.78
CA ILE A 224 -29.26 13.82 -20.58
C ILE A 224 -30.49 13.00 -20.18
N MET A 225 -30.33 11.67 -20.09
CA MET A 225 -31.44 10.77 -19.82
C MET A 225 -32.04 11.01 -18.42
N SER A 226 -31.20 11.23 -17.41
CA SER A 226 -31.65 11.53 -16.07
C SER A 226 -32.24 12.93 -15.93
N ASN A 227 -31.73 13.93 -16.66
CA ASN A 227 -32.36 15.26 -16.72
C ASN A 227 -33.77 15.20 -17.32
N ARG A 228 -33.99 14.37 -18.34
CA ARG A 228 -35.33 14.13 -18.91
C ARG A 228 -36.28 13.47 -17.90
N LEU A 229 -35.77 12.54 -17.11
CA LEU A 229 -36.51 11.90 -16.02
C LEU A 229 -36.92 12.92 -14.95
N VAL A 230 -36.00 13.81 -14.55
CA VAL A 230 -36.28 14.91 -13.62
C VAL A 230 -37.31 15.89 -14.19
N ALA A 231 -37.19 16.24 -15.47
CA ALA A 231 -38.12 17.13 -16.18
C ALA A 231 -39.50 16.49 -16.46
N ARG A 232 -39.67 15.18 -16.20
CA ARG A 232 -40.88 14.40 -16.51
C ARG A 232 -41.30 14.50 -17.98
N GLU A 233 -40.34 14.58 -18.89
CA GLU A 233 -40.61 14.55 -20.33
C GLU A 233 -41.03 13.13 -20.74
N ASP A 234 -42.11 12.96 -21.52
CA ASP A 234 -42.50 11.63 -22.00
C ASP A 234 -41.43 11.07 -22.98
N PRO A 235 -41.04 9.78 -22.87
CA PRO A 235 -39.96 9.19 -23.68
C PRO A 235 -40.24 9.07 -25.19
N VAL A 236 -41.29 9.70 -25.72
CA VAL A 236 -41.70 9.63 -27.14
C VAL A 236 -42.06 11.02 -27.67
N GLN A 237 -41.06 11.79 -28.09
CA GLN A 237 -41.31 12.98 -28.92
C GLN A 237 -40.23 13.28 -29.99
N GLN A 238 -39.30 12.36 -30.25
CA GLN A 238 -38.33 12.47 -31.35
C GLN A 238 -38.33 11.22 -32.24
N MET A 239 -39.47 10.94 -32.89
CA MET A 239 -39.59 10.37 -34.24
C MET A 239 -41.09 10.08 -34.48
N THR A 240 -41.78 10.97 -35.19
CA THR A 240 -42.97 10.74 -36.05
C THR A 240 -43.83 12.01 -36.09
N SER A 241 -43.69 12.77 -37.19
CA SER A 241 -44.83 13.54 -37.68
C SER A 241 -45.82 12.57 -38.34
N ALA A 242 -47.11 12.83 -38.06
CA ALA A 242 -48.31 12.40 -38.77
C ALA A 242 -49.10 11.20 -38.22
N ASN A 243 -50.36 11.52 -37.90
CA ASN A 243 -51.58 10.70 -37.84
C ASN A 243 -51.93 9.91 -36.56
N GLY A 244 -52.66 10.61 -35.67
CA GLY A 244 -54.07 10.34 -35.34
C GLY A 244 -54.52 8.95 -34.87
N GLY A 245 -54.88 8.86 -33.58
CA GLY A 245 -55.80 7.85 -33.02
C GLY A 245 -55.73 7.76 -31.48
N PRO A 246 -56.84 7.90 -30.73
CA PRO A 246 -56.84 7.79 -29.27
C PRO A 246 -57.04 6.33 -28.87
N ASN A 247 -55.96 5.57 -28.68
CA ASN A 247 -56.02 4.25 -28.06
C ASN A 247 -55.20 4.20 -26.77
N SER A 248 -55.95 3.98 -25.70
CA SER A 248 -55.49 3.68 -24.35
C SER A 248 -54.60 2.44 -24.35
N GLY A 249 -53.39 2.60 -23.81
CA GLY A 249 -52.35 1.58 -23.74
C GLY A 249 -51.07 2.24 -23.27
N ARG A 250 -51.09 2.77 -22.05
CA ARG A 250 -49.96 3.46 -21.40
C ARG A 250 -48.84 2.44 -21.16
N ALA A 251 -48.04 2.18 -22.19
CA ALA A 251 -46.77 1.48 -22.06
C ALA A 251 -45.83 2.42 -21.31
N SER A 252 -45.93 2.41 -19.98
CA SER A 252 -44.93 2.97 -19.09
C SER A 252 -43.70 2.09 -19.20
N SER A 253 -42.91 2.23 -20.27
CA SER A 253 -41.56 1.69 -20.28
C SER A 253 -40.89 2.28 -19.06
N SER A 254 -40.56 1.43 -18.08
CA SER A 254 -39.92 1.88 -16.85
C SER A 254 -38.68 2.64 -17.26
N TRP A 255 -38.45 3.83 -16.70
CA TRP A 255 -37.25 4.63 -17.00
C TRP A 255 -35.95 3.83 -16.82
N GLN A 256 -36.00 2.80 -15.98
CA GLN A 256 -34.96 1.80 -15.81
C GLN A 256 -34.63 1.02 -17.10
N GLU A 257 -35.60 0.69 -17.95
CA GLU A 257 -35.38 -0.01 -19.23
C GLU A 257 -34.58 0.83 -20.23
N LEU A 258 -34.70 2.16 -20.15
CA LEU A 258 -33.96 3.10 -20.99
C LEU A 258 -32.58 3.44 -20.41
N LEU A 259 -32.45 3.44 -19.09
CA LEU A 259 -31.23 3.81 -18.37
C LEU A 259 -30.25 2.63 -18.24
N LEU A 260 -30.76 1.40 -18.12
CA LEU A 260 -29.96 0.19 -17.98
C LEU A 260 -28.95 -0.02 -19.13
N PRO A 261 -29.33 0.09 -20.42
CA PRO A 261 -28.37 -0.02 -21.51
C PRO A 261 -27.25 1.03 -21.45
N LEU A 262 -27.57 2.26 -21.01
CA LEU A 262 -26.59 3.34 -20.86
C LEU A 262 -25.61 3.06 -19.71
N VAL A 263 -26.11 2.56 -18.58
CA VAL A 263 -25.29 2.16 -17.43
C VAL A 263 -24.40 0.96 -17.76
N VAL A 264 -24.91 -0.04 -18.48
CA VAL A 264 -24.10 -1.17 -18.95
C VAL A 264 -22.98 -0.67 -19.88
N THR A 265 -23.34 0.16 -20.87
CA THR A 265 -22.35 0.76 -21.79
C THR A 265 -21.29 1.56 -21.03
N PHE A 266 -21.69 2.37 -20.03
CA PHE A 266 -20.76 3.12 -19.20
C PHE A 266 -19.75 2.21 -18.49
N ARG A 267 -20.23 1.12 -17.89
CA ARG A 267 -19.37 0.17 -17.18
C ARG A 267 -18.39 -0.52 -18.10
N ASP A 268 -18.82 -0.86 -19.30
CA ASP A 268 -17.96 -1.46 -20.31
C ASP A 268 -16.87 -0.48 -20.75
N CYS A 269 -17.22 0.79 -21.02
CA CYS A 269 -16.24 1.84 -21.33
C CYS A 269 -15.22 2.05 -20.19
N VAL A 270 -15.67 2.07 -18.93
CA VAL A 270 -14.78 2.19 -17.76
C VAL A 270 -13.87 0.96 -17.62
N ARG A 271 -14.39 -0.25 -17.87
CA ARG A 271 -13.60 -1.49 -17.81
C ARG A 271 -12.53 -1.53 -18.90
N GLU A 272 -12.88 -1.13 -20.11
CA GLU A 272 -11.96 -1.03 -21.25
C GLU A 272 -10.85 -0.02 -20.97
N ALA A 273 -11.21 1.21 -20.60
CA ALA A 273 -10.23 2.26 -20.30
C ALA A 273 -9.26 1.87 -19.17
N LEU A 274 -9.77 1.28 -18.09
CA LEU A 274 -8.93 0.79 -16.99
C LEU A 274 -8.07 -0.41 -17.42
N GLY A 275 -8.63 -1.30 -18.24
CA GLY A 275 -7.92 -2.47 -18.78
C GLY A 275 -6.68 -2.07 -19.58
N GLU A 276 -6.82 -1.09 -20.46
CA GLU A 276 -5.70 -0.57 -21.25
C GLU A 276 -4.64 0.11 -20.38
N VAL A 277 -5.04 1.01 -19.48
CA VAL A 277 -4.09 1.66 -18.57
C VAL A 277 -3.37 0.65 -17.68
N ARG A 278 -4.10 -0.32 -17.12
CA ARG A 278 -3.50 -1.42 -16.36
C ARG A 278 -2.47 -2.17 -17.20
N THR A 279 -2.79 -2.49 -18.45
CA THR A 279 -1.89 -3.20 -19.35
C THR A 279 -0.64 -2.37 -19.64
N ALA A 280 -0.81 -1.09 -19.98
CA ALA A 280 0.28 -0.15 -20.27
C ALA A 280 1.21 0.07 -19.07
N VAL A 281 0.65 0.31 -17.88
CA VAL A 281 1.42 0.47 -16.65
C VAL A 281 2.16 -0.82 -16.30
N MET A 282 1.52 -1.99 -16.45
CA MET A 282 2.19 -3.28 -16.23
C MET A 282 3.31 -3.54 -17.24
N PHE A 283 3.20 -3.02 -18.45
CA PHE A 283 4.26 -3.07 -19.46
C PHE A 283 5.45 -2.18 -19.08
N VAL A 284 5.21 -0.93 -18.67
CA VAL A 284 6.28 -0.04 -18.14
C VAL A 284 6.98 -0.67 -16.93
N LEU A 285 6.20 -1.29 -16.03
CA LEU A 285 6.77 -2.04 -14.91
C LEU A 285 7.63 -3.20 -15.39
N LEU A 286 7.18 -3.97 -16.40
CA LEU A 286 7.95 -5.06 -17.00
C LEU A 286 9.28 -4.56 -17.60
N GLN A 287 9.26 -3.45 -18.35
CA GLN A 287 10.47 -2.83 -18.91
C GLN A 287 11.51 -2.50 -17.84
N ARG A 288 11.05 -2.12 -16.65
CA ARG A 288 11.92 -1.80 -15.52
C ARG A 288 12.28 -3.00 -14.64
N SER A 289 11.45 -4.04 -14.64
CA SER A 289 11.56 -5.20 -13.73
C SER A 289 12.80 -6.06 -13.98
N LEU A 290 13.48 -5.87 -15.12
CA LEU A 290 14.77 -6.50 -15.40
C LEU A 290 15.59 -5.55 -16.30
N PRO A 291 16.79 -5.13 -15.90
CA PRO A 291 17.81 -4.81 -16.90
C PRO A 291 17.92 -6.05 -17.79
N SER A 292 17.93 -5.92 -19.11
CA SER A 292 18.09 -7.04 -20.05
C SER A 292 19.36 -7.90 -19.81
N ASN A 293 20.20 -7.48 -18.85
CA ASN A 293 21.32 -8.19 -18.23
C ASN A 293 21.18 -8.22 -16.70
N ALA A 294 20.09 -8.75 -16.13
CA ALA A 294 19.95 -8.84 -14.68
C ALA A 294 21.17 -9.56 -14.11
N PRO A 295 21.99 -8.89 -13.29
CA PRO A 295 23.17 -9.51 -12.73
C PRO A 295 22.72 -10.71 -11.89
N HIS A 296 23.45 -11.83 -12.00
CA HIS A 296 23.31 -12.95 -11.09
C HIS A 296 23.18 -12.44 -9.64
N GLY A 297 22.02 -12.69 -9.02
CA GLY A 297 21.71 -12.34 -7.63
C GLY A 297 20.69 -11.22 -7.38
N PHE A 298 19.95 -10.73 -8.38
CA PHE A 298 18.77 -9.88 -8.12
C PHE A 298 17.70 -10.54 -7.21
N PRO A 299 17.37 -11.84 -7.35
CA PRO A 299 16.47 -12.53 -6.45
C PRO A 299 16.92 -12.53 -4.99
N GLU A 300 18.21 -12.78 -4.79
CA GLU A 300 18.87 -12.83 -3.50
C GLU A 300 18.87 -11.43 -2.85
N LEU A 301 19.13 -10.39 -3.65
CA LEU A 301 19.07 -9.00 -3.23
C LEU A 301 17.68 -8.60 -2.72
N LEU A 302 16.63 -8.93 -3.48
CA LEU A 302 15.26 -8.61 -3.11
C LEU A 302 14.84 -9.36 -1.84
N GLN A 303 15.19 -10.65 -1.77
CA GLN A 303 14.96 -11.47 -0.58
C GLN A 303 15.71 -10.94 0.65
N ARG A 304 16.94 -10.45 0.49
CA ARG A 304 17.71 -9.81 1.56
C ARG A 304 17.01 -8.57 2.08
N ARG A 305 16.55 -7.69 1.18
CA ARG A 305 15.77 -6.50 1.53
C ARG A 305 14.51 -6.87 2.29
N HIS A 306 13.76 -7.87 1.82
CA HIS A 306 12.58 -8.40 2.49
C HIS A 306 12.87 -8.96 3.90
N ALA A 307 13.97 -9.69 4.05
CA ALA A 307 14.40 -10.21 5.34
C ALA A 307 14.72 -9.11 6.36
N VAL A 308 15.56 -8.14 5.97
CA VAL A 308 15.98 -7.04 6.83
C VAL A 308 14.78 -6.18 7.27
N PHE A 309 13.91 -5.80 6.34
CA PHE A 309 12.69 -5.08 6.68
C PHE A 309 11.77 -5.86 7.61
N SER A 310 11.57 -7.16 7.37
CA SER A 310 10.73 -8.00 8.24
C SER A 310 11.26 -7.97 9.67
N GLN A 311 12.58 -8.12 9.84
CA GLN A 311 13.22 -8.03 11.16
C GLN A 311 12.98 -6.66 11.82
N ALA A 312 13.16 -5.57 11.07
CA ALA A 312 12.96 -4.20 11.57
C ALA A 312 11.49 -3.93 11.93
N LEU A 313 10.56 -4.34 11.06
CA LEU A 313 9.12 -4.20 11.25
C LEU A 313 8.64 -5.00 12.46
N SER A 314 9.07 -6.25 12.61
CA SER A 314 8.72 -7.08 13.77
C SER A 314 9.16 -6.44 15.09
N ALA A 315 10.36 -5.85 15.14
CA ALA A 315 10.85 -5.14 16.32
C ALA A 315 10.04 -3.86 16.60
N ALA A 316 9.74 -3.07 15.56
CA ALA A 316 8.90 -1.88 15.67
C ALA A 316 7.49 -2.21 16.17
N VAL A 317 6.84 -3.20 15.56
CA VAL A 317 5.52 -3.69 15.92
C VAL A 317 5.48 -4.19 17.36
N CYS A 318 6.49 -4.94 17.79
CA CYS A 318 6.61 -5.41 19.17
C CYS A 318 6.64 -4.22 20.15
N GLY A 319 7.50 -3.23 19.90
CA GLY A 319 7.60 -2.03 20.74
C GLY A 319 6.33 -1.17 20.75
N ILE A 320 5.72 -0.97 19.57
CA ILE A 320 4.46 -0.21 19.41
C ILE A 320 3.33 -0.90 20.16
N THR A 321 3.20 -2.22 20.02
CA THR A 321 2.16 -3.01 20.68
C THR A 321 2.28 -2.89 22.19
N LEU A 322 3.49 -3.05 22.73
CA LEU A 322 3.76 -2.95 24.17
C LEU A 322 3.53 -1.53 24.70
N LYS A 323 3.92 -0.50 23.94
CA LYS A 323 3.69 0.90 24.27
C LYS A 323 2.21 1.25 24.28
N LEU A 324 1.46 0.80 23.27
CA LEU A 324 0.02 1.02 23.18
C LEU A 324 -0.70 0.37 24.36
N HIS A 325 -0.41 -0.88 24.69
CA HIS A 325 -1.05 -1.56 25.83
C HIS A 325 -0.94 -0.79 27.16
N ARG A 326 0.08 0.05 27.36
CA ARG A 326 0.21 0.88 28.57
C ARG A 326 -0.27 2.30 28.39
N ALA A 327 -0.03 2.90 27.23
CA ALA A 327 -0.25 4.32 27.00
C ALA A 327 -1.68 4.66 26.55
N LEU A 328 -2.55 3.67 26.35
CA LEU A 328 -3.98 3.91 26.05
C LEU A 328 -4.71 4.65 27.16
N ASN A 329 -4.27 4.49 28.42
CA ASN A 329 -4.87 5.18 29.57
C ASN A 329 -4.32 6.61 29.75
N GLN A 330 -3.38 7.06 28.91
CA GLN A 330 -2.74 8.37 29.01
C GLN A 330 -3.33 9.31 27.96
N PRO A 331 -4.13 10.33 28.35
CA PRO A 331 -4.84 11.19 27.39
C PRO A 331 -3.87 12.00 26.51
N GLY A 332 -2.73 12.42 27.05
CA GLY A 332 -1.70 13.13 26.28
C GLY A 332 -1.08 12.28 25.17
N PHE A 333 -0.95 10.97 25.38
CA PHE A 333 -0.43 10.05 24.37
C PHE A 333 -1.43 9.85 23.22
N LEU A 334 -2.72 9.71 23.53
CA LEU A 334 -3.77 9.60 22.51
C LEU A 334 -3.86 10.87 21.65
N GLN A 335 -3.78 12.04 22.28
CA GLN A 335 -3.76 13.31 21.56
C GLN A 335 -2.54 13.42 20.64
N GLN A 336 -1.35 13.03 21.11
CA GLN A 336 -0.14 12.99 20.29
C GLN A 336 -0.28 12.01 19.12
N LEU A 337 -0.86 10.84 19.37
CA LEU A 337 -1.04 9.80 18.37
C LEU A 337 -1.95 10.27 17.22
N GLN A 338 -3.04 10.99 17.54
CA GLN A 338 -3.97 11.52 16.55
C GLN A 338 -3.42 12.73 15.78
N THR A 339 -2.66 13.59 16.45
CA THR A 339 -2.19 14.86 15.85
C THR A 339 -0.86 14.72 15.10
N VAL A 340 0.05 13.90 15.61
CA VAL A 340 1.42 13.77 15.09
C VAL A 340 1.69 12.36 14.59
N GLY A 341 1.22 11.32 15.27
CA GLY A 341 1.53 9.92 14.95
C GLY A 341 2.64 9.35 15.84
N LEU A 342 3.25 8.24 15.40
CA LEU A 342 4.27 7.50 16.16
C LEU A 342 5.67 7.77 15.62
N LEU A 343 6.57 8.13 16.54
CA LEU A 343 8.01 8.20 16.29
C LEU A 343 8.67 6.92 16.78
N VAL A 344 9.35 6.20 15.89
CA VAL A 344 10.10 4.98 16.22
C VAL A 344 11.58 5.27 16.07
N GLN A 345 12.31 5.23 17.18
CA GLN A 345 13.74 5.46 17.21
C GLN A 345 14.51 4.14 17.15
N PHE A 346 15.34 3.97 16.12
CA PHE A 346 16.28 2.85 16.02
C PHE A 346 17.68 3.32 16.38
N GLN A 347 18.30 2.68 17.38
CA GLN A 347 19.67 2.97 17.80
C GLN A 347 20.60 1.81 17.46
N GLY A 348 21.53 2.03 16.54
CA GLY A 348 22.59 1.08 16.21
C GLY A 348 23.82 1.28 17.11
N LEU A 349 24.35 0.19 17.66
CA LEU A 349 25.57 0.16 18.51
C LEU A 349 26.73 -0.59 17.85
N LEU A 350 26.66 -0.76 16.53
CA LEU A 350 27.65 -1.47 15.71
C LEU A 350 28.83 -0.55 15.36
N SER A 351 30.00 -1.14 15.15
CA SER A 351 31.14 -0.42 14.59
C SER A 351 31.01 -0.26 13.07
N ASN A 352 31.79 0.66 12.52
CA ASN A 352 31.91 0.90 11.08
C ASN A 352 33.02 0.04 10.43
N TYR A 353 33.46 -1.04 11.06
CA TYR A 353 34.57 -1.88 10.59
C TYR A 353 34.12 -3.30 10.25
N GLY A 354 34.80 -3.92 9.28
CA GLY A 354 34.58 -5.32 8.91
C GLY A 354 33.16 -5.63 8.46
N GLU A 355 32.60 -6.74 8.94
CA GLU A 355 31.24 -7.16 8.59
C GLU A 355 30.16 -6.24 9.21
N GLU A 356 30.46 -5.55 10.32
CA GLU A 356 29.48 -4.69 11.00
C GLU A 356 29.11 -3.47 10.15
N ALA A 357 30.02 -2.97 9.32
CA ALA A 357 29.71 -1.94 8.34
C ALA A 357 28.63 -2.40 7.34
N ALA A 358 28.69 -3.66 6.89
CA ALA A 358 27.72 -4.22 5.97
C ALA A 358 26.38 -4.54 6.66
N ILE A 359 26.40 -4.86 7.96
CA ILE A 359 25.19 -4.98 8.79
C ILE A 359 24.52 -3.61 8.95
N LEU A 360 25.29 -2.54 9.13
CA LEU A 360 24.77 -1.17 9.15
C LEU A 360 24.14 -0.77 7.81
N GLU A 361 24.77 -1.12 6.69
CA GLU A 361 24.22 -0.92 5.34
C GLU A 361 22.90 -1.69 5.12
N ASP A 362 22.72 -2.85 5.74
CA ASP A 362 21.43 -3.57 5.76
C ASP A 362 20.41 -2.80 6.61
N MET A 363 20.74 -2.54 7.88
CA MET A 363 19.88 -1.86 8.85
C MET A 363 19.38 -0.51 8.34
N GLU A 364 20.25 0.29 7.73
CA GLU A 364 19.90 1.60 7.14
C GLU A 364 18.74 1.46 6.15
N VAL A 365 18.86 0.57 5.16
CA VAL A 365 17.83 0.37 4.14
C VAL A 365 16.56 -0.22 4.74
N GLY A 366 16.68 -1.24 5.61
CA GLY A 366 15.53 -1.87 6.22
C GLY A 366 14.71 -0.95 7.12
N VAL A 367 15.38 -0.03 7.85
CA VAL A 367 14.71 0.98 8.66
C VAL A 367 14.15 2.11 7.80
N ALA A 368 14.86 2.53 6.75
CA ALA A 368 14.35 3.52 5.81
C ALA A 368 13.06 3.06 5.13
N ASP A 369 12.96 1.77 4.79
CA ASP A 369 11.76 1.16 4.19
C ASP A 369 10.54 1.18 5.12
N LEU A 370 10.71 1.34 6.44
CA LEU A 370 9.58 1.48 7.38
C LEU A 370 8.79 2.79 7.20
N ARG A 371 9.35 3.76 6.46
CA ARG A 371 8.71 5.07 6.24
C ARG A 371 7.39 4.97 5.50
N ASP A 372 7.25 3.94 4.67
CA ASP A 372 6.09 3.70 3.82
C ASP A 372 5.06 2.80 4.52
N VAL A 373 5.30 2.48 5.80
CA VAL A 373 4.40 1.67 6.61
C VAL A 373 3.40 2.57 7.35
N THR A 374 2.12 2.30 7.16
CA THR A 374 1.03 3.01 7.85
C THR A 374 0.43 2.12 8.91
N PHE A 375 0.20 2.66 10.11
CA PHE A 375 -0.37 1.93 11.25
C PHE A 375 -1.82 2.33 11.45
N THR A 376 -2.74 1.38 11.33
CA THR A 376 -4.16 1.59 11.57
C THR A 376 -4.56 0.90 12.87
N LEU A 377 -5.20 1.64 13.77
CA LEU A 377 -5.79 1.06 14.97
C LEU A 377 -7.22 0.63 14.64
N ILE A 378 -7.50 -0.65 14.86
CA ILE A 378 -8.77 -1.30 14.60
C ILE A 378 -9.29 -1.83 15.93
N GLU A 379 -10.59 -1.69 16.18
CA GLU A 379 -11.23 -2.30 17.33
C GLU A 379 -11.38 -3.81 17.09
N ALA A 380 -10.92 -4.64 18.02
CA ALA A 380 -11.07 -6.09 17.96
C ALA A 380 -12.55 -6.46 18.11
N LYS A 381 -12.96 -7.50 17.39
CA LYS A 381 -14.35 -7.99 17.42
C LYS A 381 -14.66 -8.72 18.72
N THR A 382 -13.68 -9.47 19.23
CA THR A 382 -13.78 -10.22 20.49
C THR A 382 -12.47 -10.11 21.30
N GLU A 383 -12.50 -10.57 22.56
CA GLU A 383 -11.32 -10.66 23.42
C GLU A 383 -10.54 -11.96 23.23
N GLU A 384 -10.90 -12.78 22.24
CA GLU A 384 -10.15 -13.98 21.93
C GLU A 384 -8.74 -13.62 21.46
N PRO A 385 -7.69 -14.33 21.90
CA PRO A 385 -6.31 -13.99 21.60
C PRO A 385 -6.00 -13.99 20.10
N GLU A 386 -6.76 -14.73 19.29
CA GLU A 386 -6.65 -14.75 17.83
C GLU A 386 -7.11 -13.43 17.19
N ASP A 387 -8.15 -12.80 17.74
CA ASP A 387 -8.70 -11.51 17.31
C ASP A 387 -7.86 -10.30 17.77
N LEU A 388 -6.84 -10.53 18.62
CA LEU A 388 -5.90 -9.53 19.11
C LEU A 388 -4.57 -9.52 18.34
N LEU A 389 -4.39 -10.46 17.41
CA LEU A 389 -3.17 -10.56 16.63
C LEU A 389 -3.09 -9.43 15.60
N PRO A 390 -1.90 -8.84 15.42
CA PRO A 390 -1.73 -7.80 14.42
C PRO A 390 -1.89 -8.35 13.01
N THR A 391 -2.59 -7.61 12.15
CA THR A 391 -2.84 -8.00 10.76
C THR A 391 -1.98 -7.16 9.82
N LEU A 392 -1.14 -7.82 9.00
CA LEU A 392 -0.37 -7.16 7.96
C LEU A 392 -1.12 -7.23 6.63
N SER A 393 -1.27 -6.08 5.96
CA SER A 393 -1.90 -6.00 4.63
C SER A 393 -1.16 -5.02 3.72
N GLY A 394 -1.34 -5.15 2.41
CA GLY A 394 -0.75 -4.24 1.42
C GLY A 394 0.37 -4.85 0.59
N MET A 395 1.06 -4.00 -0.17
CA MET A 395 2.18 -4.37 -1.04
C MET A 395 3.47 -3.89 -0.41
N TRP A 396 4.61 -4.52 -0.73
CA TRP A 396 5.91 -4.08 -0.25
C TRP A 396 6.20 -2.59 -0.47
N SER A 397 5.70 -2.00 -1.57
CA SER A 397 5.84 -0.57 -1.86
C SER A 397 4.97 0.35 -0.99
N ARG A 398 3.94 -0.18 -0.33
CA ARG A 398 3.01 0.49 0.58
C ARG A 398 2.36 -0.55 1.49
N LEU A 399 2.92 -0.76 2.68
CA LEU A 399 2.39 -1.70 3.66
C LEU A 399 1.47 -0.96 4.64
N SER A 400 0.23 -1.40 4.74
CA SER A 400 -0.73 -0.95 5.76
C SER A 400 -0.80 -2.01 6.85
N TRP A 401 -0.20 -1.72 8.00
CA TRP A 401 -0.28 -2.55 9.18
C TRP A 401 -1.50 -2.16 10.01
N GLY A 402 -2.36 -3.11 10.35
CA GLY A 402 -3.50 -2.91 11.24
C GLY A 402 -3.28 -3.59 12.59
N GLN A 403 -3.33 -2.83 13.69
CA GLN A 403 -3.41 -3.40 15.03
C GLN A 403 -4.87 -3.57 15.42
N MET A 404 -5.24 -4.72 15.97
CA MET A 404 -6.53 -4.89 16.65
C MET A 404 -6.36 -4.65 18.16
N LEU A 405 -7.15 -3.74 18.73
CA LEU A 405 -7.25 -3.50 20.18
C LEU A 405 -8.38 -4.33 20.79
N GLY A 406 -8.10 -5.12 21.81
CA GLY A 406 -9.11 -5.92 22.53
C GLY A 406 -10.28 -5.12 23.10
N CYS A 407 -11.39 -5.82 23.37
CA CYS A 407 -12.68 -5.27 23.79
C CYS A 407 -12.74 -4.63 25.19
N TYR A 408 -11.61 -4.18 25.74
CA TYR A 408 -11.62 -3.35 26.95
C TYR A 408 -12.25 -1.97 26.70
N THR A 409 -12.46 -1.55 25.44
CA THR A 409 -13.00 -0.22 25.08
C THR A 409 -14.42 0.07 25.58
N ARG A 410 -15.23 -0.94 25.93
CA ARG A 410 -16.61 -0.71 26.39
C ARG A 410 -16.74 0.02 27.73
N PHE A 411 -15.72 0.00 28.59
CA PHE A 411 -15.75 0.71 29.88
C PHE A 411 -15.05 2.08 29.87
N TRP A 412 -14.28 2.41 28.82
CA TRP A 412 -13.42 3.61 28.79
C TRP A 412 -13.92 4.73 27.86
N LEU A 413 -14.82 4.41 26.92
CA LEU A 413 -15.52 5.41 26.09
C LEU A 413 -16.38 6.44 26.87
N PRO A 414 -16.95 6.17 28.05
CA PRO A 414 -17.75 7.19 28.74
C PRO A 414 -16.92 8.28 29.44
N VAL A 415 -15.65 8.01 29.78
CA VAL A 415 -14.89 8.88 30.71
C VAL A 415 -14.13 10.01 29.99
N CYS A 416 -13.86 9.87 28.68
CA CYS A 416 -13.26 10.96 27.88
C CYS A 416 -14.29 11.92 27.24
N MET A 417 -15.60 11.66 27.41
CA MET A 417 -16.70 12.38 26.74
C MET A 417 -17.39 13.43 27.64
N GLU A 418 -16.89 13.73 28.84
CA GLU A 418 -17.46 14.79 29.69
C GLU A 418 -16.95 16.21 29.37
N GLY A 419 -16.19 16.40 28.28
CA GLY A 419 -15.65 17.71 27.90
C GLY A 419 -15.71 18.10 26.43
N ALA A 420 -16.10 17.20 25.53
CA ALA A 420 -16.20 17.49 24.11
C ALA A 420 -17.56 17.04 23.59
N GLY A 421 -18.42 18.01 23.25
CA GLY A 421 -19.53 17.74 22.36
C GLY A 421 -19.01 17.20 21.04
N ASP A 422 -19.78 16.27 20.48
CA ASP A 422 -19.70 15.71 19.13
C ASP A 422 -18.83 14.46 18.90
N ASP A 423 -19.57 13.38 18.64
CA ASP A 423 -19.29 12.18 17.83
C ASP A 423 -18.28 11.12 18.36
N PRO A 424 -18.76 10.00 18.96
CA PRO A 424 -17.93 8.88 19.41
C PRO A 424 -17.30 8.05 18.26
N THR A 425 -17.48 8.45 17.00
CA THR A 425 -16.96 7.73 15.82
C THR A 425 -15.57 8.20 15.35
N ALA A 426 -15.02 9.29 15.89
CA ALA A 426 -13.77 9.89 15.40
C ALA A 426 -12.53 9.00 15.57
N LEU A 427 -12.48 8.14 16.60
CA LEU A 427 -11.37 7.19 16.79
C LEU A 427 -11.52 5.91 15.94
N ARG A 428 -12.67 5.71 15.27
CA ARG A 428 -13.05 4.41 14.70
C ARG A 428 -12.30 4.04 13.43
N ARG A 429 -11.57 4.98 12.81
CA ARG A 429 -10.74 4.79 11.60
C ARG A 429 -9.59 5.82 11.48
N SER A 430 -8.87 6.11 12.56
CA SER A 430 -7.70 7.00 12.46
C SER A 430 -6.48 6.23 11.93
N SER A 431 -6.13 6.46 10.67
CA SER A 431 -4.87 6.04 10.07
C SER A 431 -3.74 6.90 10.63
N CYS A 432 -2.77 6.29 11.31
CA CYS A 432 -1.63 7.01 11.88
C CYS A 432 -0.38 6.73 11.03
N HIS A 433 0.26 7.80 10.55
CA HIS A 433 1.52 7.68 9.84
C HIS A 433 2.67 7.45 10.83
N LEU A 434 3.62 6.60 10.43
CA LEU A 434 4.88 6.41 11.15
C LEU A 434 5.95 7.38 10.63
N TYR A 435 6.73 7.90 11.57
CA TYR A 435 7.97 8.59 11.26
C TYR A 435 9.10 7.75 11.86
N PRO A 436 9.68 6.78 11.13
CA PRO A 436 10.85 6.07 11.62
C PRO A 436 12.05 7.03 11.59
N VAL A 437 12.77 7.10 12.70
CA VAL A 437 14.02 7.86 12.81
C VAL A 437 15.12 6.90 13.25
N ALA A 438 16.07 6.65 12.36
CA ALA A 438 17.29 5.92 12.69
C ALA A 438 18.32 6.90 13.23
N ILE A 439 18.76 6.69 14.47
CA ILE A 439 19.89 7.42 15.07
C ILE A 439 21.02 6.43 15.25
N LEU A 440 21.99 6.48 14.34
CA LEU A 440 23.21 5.70 14.50
C LEU A 440 24.04 6.33 15.62
N LEU A 441 24.17 5.63 16.74
CA LEU A 441 25.08 6.02 17.80
C LEU A 441 26.32 5.17 17.65
N VAL A 442 27.26 5.64 16.82
CA VAL A 442 28.55 4.97 16.65
C VAL A 442 29.21 4.95 18.03
N THR A 443 29.22 3.78 18.64
CA THR A 443 30.00 3.48 19.84
C THR A 443 31.46 3.42 19.42
N SER A 444 32.01 4.59 19.09
CA SER A 444 33.45 4.75 19.02
C SER A 444 34.02 4.32 20.38
N HIS A 445 35.24 3.80 20.39
CA HIS A 445 35.96 3.46 21.62
C HIS A 445 35.93 4.59 22.67
N LEU A 446 35.74 5.84 22.25
CA LEU A 446 35.58 7.03 23.08
C LEU A 446 34.29 7.04 23.91
N LEU A 447 33.16 6.50 23.42
CA LEU A 447 31.90 6.49 24.19
C LEU A 447 31.92 5.43 25.30
N VAL A 448 32.56 4.29 25.04
CA VAL A 448 32.86 3.28 26.06
C VAL A 448 33.86 3.82 27.08
N LEU A 449 34.93 4.47 26.61
CA LEU A 449 35.89 5.16 27.50
C LEU A 449 35.20 6.23 28.35
N TRP A 450 34.28 7.01 27.76
CA TRP A 450 33.55 8.06 28.45
C TRP A 450 32.54 7.50 29.45
N LEU A 451 31.85 6.41 29.13
CA LEU A 451 30.97 5.70 30.08
C LEU A 451 31.78 5.09 31.23
N ILE A 452 32.94 4.49 30.95
CA ILE A 452 33.84 3.96 31.98
C ILE A 452 34.37 5.09 32.87
N LEU A 453 34.84 6.20 32.28
CA LEU A 453 35.30 7.39 33.01
C LEU A 453 34.20 8.02 33.85
N SER A 454 32.98 8.08 33.33
CA SER A 454 31.81 8.63 34.04
C SER A 454 31.40 7.73 35.19
N LEU A 455 31.42 6.40 35.01
CA LEU A 455 31.15 5.44 36.07
C LEU A 455 32.23 5.49 37.15
N VAL A 456 33.50 5.62 36.77
CA VAL A 456 34.63 5.77 37.71
C VAL A 456 34.52 7.08 38.49
N LEU A 457 34.17 8.19 37.83
CA LEU A 457 33.92 9.48 38.51
C LEU A 457 32.73 9.40 39.47
N LEU A 458 31.66 8.72 39.07
CA LEU A 458 30.46 8.57 39.89
C LEU A 458 30.73 7.66 41.10
N LEU A 459 31.51 6.58 40.95
CA LEU A 459 31.96 5.73 42.06
C LEU A 459 32.95 6.46 42.99
N ALA A 460 33.81 7.33 42.45
CA ALA A 460 34.73 8.14 43.24
C ALA A 460 34.05 9.28 44.03
N GLN A 461 32.82 9.66 43.66
CA GLN A 461 32.00 10.61 44.44
C GLN A 461 31.20 9.93 45.58
N TYR A 462 31.11 8.61 45.59
CA TYR A 462 30.39 7.81 46.59
C TYR A 462 31.30 7.00 47.52
N GLN A 463 32.63 7.22 47.45
CA GLN A 463 33.61 6.86 48.48
C GLN A 463 34.05 8.11 49.22
#